data_AF-A0A9Q5GII4-F1
#
_entry.id   AF-A0A9Q5GII4-F1
#
_cell.length_a   1.000
_cell.length_b   1.000
_cell.length_c   1.000
_cell.angle_alpha   90.00
_cell.angle_beta   90.00
_cell.angle_gamma   90.00
#
_symmetry.space_group_name_H-M   'P 1'
#
loop_
_entity.id
_entity.type
_entity.pdbx_description
1 polymer ?
#
loop_
_entity_poly.entity_id
_entity_poly.type
_entity_poly.pdbx_seq_one_letter_code
_entity_poly.pdbx_strand_id
1 'polypeptide(L)' 'MTCKTLTALILSAALTAGCAIDPTVMYEDCDWAEPIRPSRHDVLSDVTLAQIVAHNEVGARLCGWRP' A
#
# COMPACT_ATOMS: atom_id res chain seq x y z
N MET A 1 39.16 17.75 -2.51
CA MET A 1 38.69 16.79 -1.47
C MET A 1 37.19 16.89 -1.21
N THR A 2 36.59 18.07 -1.30
CA THR A 2 35.16 18.38 -1.11
C THR A 2 34.20 17.70 -2.08
N CYS A 3 34.60 17.46 -3.34
CA CYS A 3 33.73 16.82 -4.33
C CYS A 3 33.45 15.35 -3.98
N LYS A 4 34.47 14.61 -3.55
CA LYS A 4 34.41 13.16 -3.27
C LYS A 4 33.59 12.84 -2.01
N THR A 5 33.63 13.72 -1.02
CA THR A 5 32.79 13.65 0.19
C THR A 5 31.33 13.95 -0.12
N LEU A 6 31.04 14.88 -1.03
CA LEU A 6 29.67 15.20 -1.44
C LEU A 6 29.03 14.03 -2.19
N THR A 7 29.78 13.38 -3.08
CA THR A 7 29.28 12.19 -3.82
C THR A 7 28.97 11.04 -2.87
N ALA A 8 29.84 10.81 -1.88
CA ALA A 8 29.61 9.76 -0.88
C ALA A 8 28.34 10.02 -0.05
N LEU A 9 28.09 11.26 0.37
CA LEU A 9 26.88 11.60 1.13
C LEU A 9 25.59 11.40 0.34
N ILE A 10 25.57 11.78 -0.94
CA ILE A 10 24.41 11.61 -1.82
C ILE A 10 24.10 10.11 -2.02
N LEU A 11 25.12 9.29 -2.25
CA LEU A 11 24.97 7.85 -2.40
C LEU A 11 24.42 7.22 -1.11
N SER A 12 24.96 7.57 0.05
CA SER A 12 24.48 7.07 1.35
C SER A 12 23.00 7.36 1.58
N ALA A 13 22.55 8.59 1.29
CA ALA A 13 21.16 8.99 1.47
C ALA A 13 20.20 8.22 0.53
N ALA A 14 20.61 8.02 -0.73
CA ALA A 14 19.82 7.30 -1.73
C ALA A 14 19.64 5.82 -1.36
N LEU A 15 20.66 5.16 -0.81
CA LEU A 15 20.56 3.76 -0.39
C LEU A 15 19.63 3.56 0.83
N THR A 16 19.48 4.58 1.68
CA THR A 16 18.61 4.50 2.87
C THR A 16 17.15 4.86 2.60
N ALA A 17 16.84 5.53 1.49
CA ALA A 17 15.48 5.96 1.17
C ALA A 17 14.52 4.81 0.81
N GLY A 18 15.03 3.59 0.57
CA GLY A 18 14.23 2.45 0.14
C GLY A 18 13.64 1.56 1.25
N CYS A 19 14.00 1.75 2.52
CA CYS A 19 13.58 0.85 3.62
C CYS A 19 12.29 1.27 4.34
N ALA A 20 11.62 2.34 3.90
CA ALA A 20 10.38 2.82 4.51
C ALA A 20 9.12 2.56 3.66
N ILE A 21 9.27 2.01 2.46
CA ILE A 21 8.13 1.60 1.65
C ILE A 21 7.70 0.22 2.15
N ASP A 22 6.69 0.21 3.01
CA ASP A 22 5.96 -1.00 3.32
C ASP A 22 4.96 -1.24 2.17
N PRO A 23 5.18 -2.20 1.27
CA PRO A 23 4.26 -2.46 0.18
C PRO A 23 2.88 -2.92 0.68
N THR A 24 2.74 -3.35 1.93
CA THR A 24 1.42 -3.65 2.53
C THR A 24 0.61 -2.39 2.86
N VAL A 25 1.28 -1.24 3.04
CA VAL A 25 0.66 0.08 3.25
C VAL A 25 0.41 0.80 1.91
N MET A 26 0.91 0.23 0.81
CA MET A 26 0.81 0.80 -0.54
C MET A 26 -0.31 0.17 -1.38
N TYR A 27 -1.34 -0.42 -0.76
CA TYR A 27 -2.67 -0.28 -1.34
C TYR A 27 -2.96 1.22 -1.26
N GLU A 28 -3.18 1.88 -2.40
CA GLU A 28 -3.31 3.34 -2.47
C GLU A 28 -4.22 3.79 -1.32
N ASP A 29 -3.85 4.82 -0.56
CA ASP A 29 -4.54 5.23 0.69
C ASP A 29 -6.07 5.47 0.53
N CYS A 30 -6.59 5.39 -0.69
CA CYS A 30 -8.00 5.50 -1.05
C CYS A 30 -8.68 4.17 -1.45
N ASP A 31 -7.95 3.10 -1.79
CA ASP A 31 -8.50 1.84 -2.33
C ASP A 31 -9.47 1.16 -1.35
N TRP A 32 -9.13 1.18 -0.06
CA TRP A 32 -9.99 0.66 1.00
C TRP A 32 -11.30 1.45 1.15
N ALA A 33 -11.32 2.71 0.70
CA ALA A 33 -12.48 3.59 0.77
C ALA A 33 -13.31 3.58 -0.54
N GLU A 34 -12.81 2.94 -1.60
CA GLU A 34 -13.58 2.81 -2.82
C GLU A 34 -14.76 1.82 -2.62
N PRO A 35 -15.97 2.15 -3.12
CA PRO A 35 -17.07 1.19 -3.09
C PRO A 35 -16.72 -0.09 -3.84
N ILE A 36 -17.01 -1.24 -3.24
CA ILE A 36 -16.94 -2.55 -3.91
C ILE A 36 -18.02 -2.57 -5.01
N ARG A 37 -17.64 -2.73 -6.28
CA ARG A 37 -18.56 -2.69 -7.44
C ARG A 37 -18.51 -3.96 -8.30
N PRO A 38 -19.06 -5.09 -7.83
CA PRO A 38 -19.12 -6.31 -8.63
C PRO A 38 -20.02 -6.12 -9.87
N SER A 39 -19.65 -6.74 -10.98
CA SER A 39 -20.54 -6.81 -12.15
C SER A 39 -21.72 -7.76 -11.89
N ARG A 40 -22.78 -7.70 -12.71
CA ARG A 40 -23.93 -8.61 -12.56
C ARG A 40 -23.58 -10.10 -12.68
N HIS A 41 -22.47 -10.43 -13.33
CA HIS A 41 -22.02 -11.81 -13.54
C HIS A 41 -20.81 -12.15 -12.68
N ASP A 42 -20.41 -11.26 -11.77
CA ASP A 42 -19.27 -11.50 -10.90
C ASP A 42 -19.62 -12.59 -9.88
N VAL A 43 -18.85 -13.67 -9.90
CA VAL A 43 -18.89 -14.72 -8.88
C VAL A 43 -17.55 -14.70 -8.17
N LEU A 44 -17.36 -13.67 -7.34
CA LEU A 44 -16.14 -13.44 -6.56
C LEU A 44 -14.88 -13.52 -7.44
N SER A 45 -14.80 -12.66 -8.45
CA SER A 45 -13.56 -12.53 -9.21
C SER A 45 -12.41 -12.07 -8.32
N ASP A 46 -11.17 -12.29 -8.76
CA ASP A 46 -9.98 -11.87 -8.00
C ASP A 46 -9.99 -10.36 -7.69
N VAL A 47 -10.54 -9.54 -8.60
CA VAL A 47 -10.69 -8.10 -8.39
C VAL A 47 -11.66 -7.81 -7.26
N THR A 48 -12.86 -8.41 -7.28
CA THR A 48 -13.85 -8.24 -6.21
C THR A 48 -13.32 -8.76 -4.88
N LEU A 49 -12.60 -9.89 -4.88
CA LEU A 49 -11.97 -10.45 -3.70
C LEU A 49 -10.95 -9.46 -3.10
N ALA A 50 -10.08 -8.89 -3.92
CA ALA A 50 -9.09 -7.91 -3.48
C ALA A 50 -9.74 -6.68 -2.85
N GLN A 51 -10.83 -6.17 -3.43
CA GLN A 51 -11.59 -5.04 -2.87
C GLN A 51 -12.20 -5.38 -1.50
N ILE A 52 -12.77 -6.58 -1.35
CA ILE A 52 -13.33 -7.05 -0.07
C ILE A 52 -12.24 -7.16 1.00
N VAL A 53 -11.11 -7.80 0.66
CA VAL A 53 -10.00 -8.00 1.60
C VAL A 53 -9.44 -6.67 2.08
N ALA A 54 -9.16 -5.73 1.16
CA ALA A 54 -8.67 -4.40 1.52
C ALA A 54 -9.61 -3.66 2.46
N HIS A 55 -10.93 -3.70 2.17
CA HIS A 55 -11.94 -3.05 3.00
C HIS A 55 -12.03 -3.68 4.41
N ASN A 56 -11.99 -5.01 4.49
CA ASN A 56 -12.05 -5.77 5.74
C ASN A 56 -10.81 -5.56 6.62
N GLU A 57 -9.62 -5.62 6.04
CA GLU A 57 -8.35 -5.46 6.78
C GLU A 57 -8.24 -4.07 7.39
N VAL A 58 -8.57 -3.02 6.62
CA VAL A 58 -8.58 -1.65 7.13
C VAL A 58 -9.68 -1.45 8.17
N GLY A 59 -10.88 -1.98 7.93
CA GLY A 59 -11.98 -1.91 8.89
C GLY A 59 -11.66 -2.61 10.22
N ALA A 60 -11.01 -3.78 10.18
CA ALA A 60 -10.55 -4.46 11.38
C ALA A 60 -9.49 -3.65 12.14
N ARG A 61 -8.52 -3.07 11.40
CA ARG A 61 -7.42 -2.28 11.98
C ARG A 61 -7.88 -0.96 12.60
N LEU A 62 -8.73 -0.21 11.92
CA LEU A 62 -9.08 1.17 12.29
C LEU A 62 -10.40 1.28 13.06
N CYS A 63 -11.36 0.41 12.75
CA CYS A 63 -12.73 0.53 13.26
C CYS A 63 -13.13 -0.61 14.22
N GLY A 64 -12.26 -1.62 14.42
CA GLY A 64 -12.57 -2.79 15.23
C GLY A 64 -13.66 -3.69 14.63
N TRP A 65 -13.89 -3.60 13.32
CA TRP A 65 -14.84 -4.46 12.61
C TRP A 65 -14.35 -5.91 12.62
N ARG A 66 -15.30 -6.84 12.79
CA ARG A 66 -15.14 -8.29 12.61
C ARG A 66 -15.84 -8.73 11.32
N PRO A 67 -15.09 -9.07 10.26
CA PRO A 67 -15.62 -9.54 8.98
C PRO A 67 -16.49 -10.79 9.09
#